data_AF-W5N8B4-F1
#
_entry.id   AF-W5N8B4-F1
#
_cell.length_a   1.000
_cell.length_b   1.000
_cell.length_c   1.000
_cell.angle_alpha   90.00
_cell.angle_beta   90.00
_cell.angle_gamma   90.00
#
_symmetry.space_group_name_H-M   'P 1'
#
loop_
_entity.id
_entity.type
_entity.pdbx_description
1 polymer ?
#
loop_
_entity_poly.entity_id
_entity_poly.type
_entity_poly.pdbx_seq_one_letter_code
_entity_poly.pdbx_strand_id
1 'polypeptide(L)'
;YHTHPEPDTPICVAFLHGTCQFTAGCPRHHTLLPYHWQLRWAESGRWESLPPLLQELLERLYCNPEHHHVMLLHQSVLMTVDMESMTVQPPLPFTALRRLSTRGVLGGPLHIPYTFYWWDDPCWREYQVGAGRTAGGAPSQGAKEAKPEAAASQQPAVQESQGMRQKARKLRPVFRALVTMLPHLRSFPETCFWGSPTGLPPMQDSQYPTTWASMDPSMDFIQVNLSLDDRTYLIIHQLFHHTLPELKYQLLSVSRVQNRFLWDKYKRKKEYMCRNPVEEEQRGHERHLFHGTAGEAVRGICKHGFDPRLSGKHAAVFGLGTYFTRSASLANRYALPDPQGAHYLFLSKVLVGRWAQGKASLRRPPALQPDNPASDLYDSCVDRVADPSIYILFDSDQCYPYFLLTYRKVEPVIVLA
;
A
#
# COMPACT_ATOMS: atom_id res chain seq x y z
N TYR A 1 4.22 27.16 -2.78
CA TYR A 1 3.08 26.91 -1.88
C TYR A 1 3.40 27.61 -0.54
N HIS A 2 2.41 27.94 0.28
CA HIS A 2 2.60 28.76 1.50
C HIS A 2 1.57 28.40 2.57
N THR A 3 1.93 28.67 3.83
CA THR A 3 1.06 28.44 4.98
C THR A 3 0.90 29.69 5.82
N HIS A 4 -0.27 29.85 6.43
CA HIS A 4 -0.61 30.97 7.30
C HIS A 4 -0.37 30.63 8.78
N PRO A 5 -0.04 31.62 9.62
CA PRO A 5 0.14 31.40 11.06
C PRO A 5 -1.20 31.14 11.78
N GLU A 6 -2.30 31.72 11.30
CA GLU A 6 -3.62 31.62 11.92
C GLU A 6 -4.10 30.15 12.01
N PRO A 7 -4.70 29.74 13.14
CA PRO A 7 -5.04 28.35 13.39
C PRO A 7 -6.23 27.83 12.56
N ASP A 8 -7.15 28.71 12.17
CA ASP A 8 -8.41 28.33 11.51
C ASP A 8 -8.41 28.47 9.99
N THR A 9 -7.28 28.90 9.42
CA THR A 9 -7.16 29.07 7.98
C THR A 9 -7.31 27.70 7.29
N PRO A 10 -8.25 27.52 6.36
CA PRO A 10 -8.43 26.23 5.68
C PRO A 10 -7.44 26.06 4.53
N ILE A 11 -7.25 24.81 4.10
CA ILE A 11 -6.51 24.51 2.86
C ILE A 11 -7.33 24.97 1.64
N CYS A 12 -6.65 25.61 0.68
CA CYS A 12 -7.24 26.08 -0.57
C CYS A 12 -7.50 24.92 -1.54
N VAL A 13 -8.76 24.47 -1.65
CA VAL A 13 -9.15 23.41 -2.59
C VAL A 13 -8.87 23.83 -4.04
N ALA A 14 -9.06 25.11 -4.39
CA ALA A 14 -8.75 25.62 -5.72
C ALA A 14 -7.24 25.51 -6.03
N PHE A 15 -6.37 25.67 -5.03
CA PHE A 15 -4.94 25.46 -5.23
C PHE A 15 -4.66 23.99 -5.56
N LEU A 16 -5.20 23.06 -4.77
CA LEU A 16 -5.05 21.61 -5.01
C LEU A 16 -5.52 21.19 -6.41
N HIS A 17 -6.54 21.87 -6.96
CA HIS A 17 -7.05 21.65 -8.32
C HIS A 17 -6.30 22.45 -9.41
N GLY A 18 -5.30 23.26 -9.06
CA GLY A 18 -4.55 24.10 -10.00
C GLY A 18 -5.33 25.31 -10.54
N THR A 19 -6.44 25.70 -9.90
CA THR A 19 -7.34 26.77 -10.35
C THR A 19 -7.31 28.02 -9.46
N CYS A 20 -6.46 28.06 -8.43
CA CYS A 20 -6.33 29.25 -7.57
C CYS A 20 -5.62 30.40 -8.30
N GLN A 21 -6.32 31.52 -8.45
CA GLN A 21 -5.79 32.72 -9.13
C GLN A 21 -5.02 33.66 -8.20
N PHE A 22 -5.16 33.50 -6.88
CA PHE A 22 -4.58 34.42 -5.89
C PHE A 22 -3.09 34.19 -5.64
N THR A 23 -2.49 33.15 -6.22
CA THR A 23 -1.05 32.80 -6.10
C THR A 23 -0.52 32.96 -4.66
N ALA A 24 0.43 33.87 -4.39
CA ALA A 24 0.99 34.10 -3.06
C ALA A 24 0.06 34.90 -2.13
N GLY A 25 -0.90 35.65 -2.68
CA GLY A 25 -1.88 36.45 -1.93
C GLY A 25 -3.14 35.68 -1.51
N CYS A 26 -3.19 34.35 -1.69
CA CYS A 26 -4.35 33.56 -1.28
C CYS A 26 -4.50 33.61 0.24
N PRO A 27 -5.70 33.90 0.79
CA PRO A 27 -5.94 33.91 2.24
C PRO A 27 -6.11 32.50 2.83
N ARG A 28 -5.79 31.45 2.07
CA ARG A 28 -5.94 30.03 2.43
C ARG A 28 -4.59 29.33 2.25
N HIS A 29 -4.38 28.24 3.00
CA HIS A 29 -3.13 27.50 2.86
C HIS A 29 -3.01 26.90 1.46
N HIS A 30 -1.86 27.12 0.84
CA HIS A 30 -1.43 26.38 -0.34
C HIS A 30 -0.53 25.24 0.16
N THR A 31 -1.06 24.02 0.15
CA THR A 31 -0.37 22.79 0.56
C THR A 31 -0.43 21.78 -0.58
N LEU A 32 0.45 20.77 -0.57
CA LEU A 32 0.50 19.75 -1.64
C LEU A 32 -0.57 18.66 -1.48
N LEU A 33 -1.13 18.52 -0.28
CA LEU A 33 -2.08 17.48 0.09
C LEU A 33 -3.34 18.10 0.72
N PRO A 34 -4.47 17.37 0.72
CA PRO A 34 -5.71 17.80 1.38
C PRO A 34 -5.62 17.82 2.92
N TYR A 35 -4.46 17.48 3.46
CA TYR A 35 -4.06 17.62 4.86
C TYR A 35 -2.64 18.18 4.93
N HIS A 36 -2.28 18.79 6.06
CA HIS A 36 -0.93 19.31 6.27
C HIS A 36 -0.58 19.36 7.76
N TRP A 37 0.56 18.80 8.12
CA TRP A 37 1.05 18.62 9.47
C TRP A 37 2.14 19.62 9.81
N GLN A 38 2.06 20.18 11.01
CA GLN A 38 3.01 21.17 11.51
C GLN A 38 3.32 20.94 12.98
N LEU A 39 4.56 21.21 13.38
CA LEU A 39 5.00 21.22 14.78
C LEU A 39 5.12 22.65 15.30
N ARG A 40 4.91 22.82 16.60
CA ARG A 40 5.05 24.12 17.27
C ARG A 40 6.33 24.16 18.09
N TRP A 41 7.24 25.06 17.72
CA TRP A 41 8.43 25.36 18.51
C TRP A 41 8.05 25.93 19.87
N ALA A 42 8.70 25.43 20.93
CA ALA A 42 8.47 25.90 22.28
C ALA A 42 8.94 27.35 22.50
N GLU A 43 10.13 27.68 21.97
CA GLU A 43 10.76 28.99 22.19
C GLU A 43 10.03 30.14 21.49
N SER A 44 9.67 29.94 20.23
CA SER A 44 9.05 30.98 19.41
C SER A 44 7.53 30.90 19.35
N GLY A 45 6.94 29.76 19.75
CA GLY A 45 5.52 29.48 19.56
C GLY A 45 5.10 29.35 18.09
N ARG A 46 6.05 29.35 17.15
CA ARG A 46 5.81 29.30 15.69
C ARG A 46 5.51 27.88 15.22
N TRP A 47 4.57 27.78 14.29
CA TRP A 47 4.27 26.55 13.56
C TRP A 47 5.23 26.36 12.38
N GLU A 48 5.86 25.19 12.31
CA GLU A 48 6.74 24.78 11.23
C GLU A 48 6.15 23.58 10.49
N SER A 49 6.19 23.64 9.16
CA SER A 49 5.71 22.57 8.29
C SER A 49 6.65 21.38 8.30
N LEU A 50 6.08 20.19 8.50
CA LEU A 50 6.86 18.97 8.40
C LEU A 50 7.24 18.64 6.96
N PRO A 51 8.40 17.98 6.74
CA PRO A 51 8.80 17.51 5.42
C PRO A 51 7.73 16.63 4.75
N PRO A 52 7.65 16.65 3.40
CA PRO A 52 6.66 15.90 2.62
C PRO A 52 6.55 14.41 2.96
N LEU A 53 7.66 13.72 3.22
CA LEU A 53 7.64 12.31 3.62
C LEU A 53 6.94 12.08 4.97
N LEU A 54 7.08 13.03 5.91
CA LEU A 54 6.47 12.95 7.23
C LEU A 54 4.99 13.35 7.21
N GLN A 55 4.56 14.14 6.22
CA GLN A 55 3.15 14.49 6.03
C GLN A 55 2.27 13.24 5.91
N GLU A 56 2.65 12.32 5.02
CA GLU A 56 1.89 11.08 4.82
C GLU A 56 2.08 10.08 5.96
N LEU A 57 3.28 9.99 6.54
CA LEU A 57 3.55 9.10 7.67
C LEU A 57 2.67 9.48 8.88
N LEU A 58 2.61 10.77 9.24
CA LEU A 58 1.75 11.23 10.33
C LEU A 58 0.28 11.06 10.04
N GLU A 59 -0.14 11.34 8.82
CA GLU A 59 -1.52 11.09 8.41
C GLU A 59 -1.88 9.61 8.63
N ARG A 60 -1.01 8.69 8.18
CA ARG A 60 -1.21 7.25 8.36
C ARG A 60 -1.27 6.86 9.83
N LEU A 61 -0.34 7.38 10.64
CA LEU A 61 -0.30 7.10 12.08
C LEU A 61 -1.55 7.62 12.79
N TYR A 62 -1.99 8.85 12.47
CA TYR A 62 -3.17 9.47 13.05
C TYR A 62 -4.46 8.74 12.69
N CYS A 63 -4.62 8.36 11.41
CA CYS A 63 -5.80 7.64 10.93
C CYS A 63 -5.97 6.26 11.58
N ASN A 64 -4.89 5.64 12.08
CA ASN A 64 -4.97 4.37 12.79
C ASN A 64 -5.36 4.58 14.27
N PRO A 65 -6.54 4.12 14.73
CA PRO A 65 -6.97 4.30 16.12
C PRO A 65 -6.13 3.53 17.14
N GLU A 66 -5.33 2.54 16.71
CA GLU A 66 -4.40 1.81 17.58
C GLU A 66 -3.29 2.72 18.12
N HIS A 67 -2.85 3.72 17.34
CA HIS A 67 -1.81 4.66 17.75
C HIS A 67 -2.39 5.77 18.62
N HIS A 68 -2.11 5.69 19.92
CA HIS A 68 -2.40 6.78 20.88
C HIS A 68 -1.21 7.70 21.05
N HIS A 69 -0.02 7.11 21.07
CA HIS A 69 1.25 7.80 21.26
C HIS A 69 2.17 7.48 20.09
N VAL A 70 2.88 8.50 19.60
CA VAL A 70 3.88 8.38 18.55
C VAL A 70 5.19 8.95 19.07
N MET A 71 6.29 8.23 18.90
CA MET A 71 7.61 8.71 19.28
C MET A 71 8.12 9.72 18.25
N LEU A 72 8.73 10.79 18.72
CA LEU A 72 9.35 11.84 17.92
C LEU A 72 10.81 12.00 18.35
N LEU A 73 11.74 11.71 17.44
CA LEU A 73 13.17 11.86 17.67
C LEU A 73 13.68 13.10 16.91
N HIS A 74 14.28 14.04 17.62
CA HIS A 74 14.91 15.22 17.02
C HIS A 74 16.21 15.55 17.76
N GLN A 75 17.33 15.65 17.04
CA GLN A 75 18.64 15.98 17.62
C GLN A 75 19.00 15.15 18.87
N SER A 76 18.70 13.84 18.85
CA SER A 76 18.89 12.90 19.97
C SER A 76 17.94 13.07 21.17
N VAL A 77 17.01 14.03 21.11
CA VAL A 77 15.93 14.17 22.09
C VAL A 77 14.75 13.32 21.65
N LEU A 78 14.36 12.36 22.49
CA LEU A 78 13.18 11.53 22.30
C LEU A 78 11.99 12.16 23.03
N MET A 79 10.94 12.45 22.26
CA MET A 79 9.65 12.95 22.72
C MET A 79 8.53 11.98 22.36
N THR A 80 7.39 12.16 22.99
CA THR A 80 6.14 11.44 22.74
C THR A 80 5.08 12.43 22.33
N VAL A 81 4.42 12.17 21.20
CA VAL A 81 3.26 12.90 20.72
C VAL A 81 2.01 12.15 21.14
N ASP A 82 1.11 12.81 21.85
CA ASP A 82 -0.24 12.32 22.09
C ASP A 82 -1.13 12.69 20.90
N MET A 83 -1.63 11.67 20.20
CA MET A 83 -2.41 11.83 18.98
C MET A 83 -3.87 12.24 19.24
N GLU A 84 -4.31 12.31 20.49
CA GLU A 84 -5.64 12.82 20.88
C GLU A 84 -5.55 14.29 21.30
N SER A 85 -4.66 14.61 22.23
CA SER A 85 -4.48 15.99 22.70
C SER A 85 -3.62 16.85 21.77
N MET A 86 -2.92 16.22 20.80
CA MET A 86 -1.98 16.87 19.88
C MET A 86 -0.84 17.61 20.60
N THR A 87 -0.45 17.11 21.77
CA THR A 87 0.63 17.65 22.61
C THR A 87 1.90 16.82 22.50
N VAL A 88 3.04 17.43 22.81
CA VAL A 88 4.36 16.77 22.78
C VAL A 88 4.98 16.79 24.18
N GLN A 89 5.52 15.65 24.60
CA GLN A 89 6.09 15.43 25.93
C GLN A 89 7.46 14.71 25.84
N PRO A 90 8.54 15.25 26.44
CA PRO A 90 8.61 16.56 27.08
C PRO A 90 8.38 17.70 26.07
N PRO A 91 7.95 18.90 26.52
CA PRO A 91 7.51 19.99 25.64
C PRO A 91 8.65 20.78 24.99
N LEU A 92 9.89 20.27 25.05
CA LEU A 92 11.08 20.87 24.45
C LEU A 92 11.75 19.87 23.52
N PRO A 93 12.10 20.27 22.28
CA PRO A 93 11.96 21.63 21.72
C PRO A 93 10.55 21.94 21.15
N PHE A 94 9.64 20.98 21.11
CA PHE A 94 8.29 21.17 20.55
C PHE A 94 7.21 21.03 21.61
N THR A 95 6.21 21.91 21.58
CA THR A 95 5.08 21.88 22.54
C THR A 95 3.86 21.12 22.02
N ALA A 96 3.65 21.13 20.69
CA ALA A 96 2.41 20.67 20.09
C ALA A 96 2.61 20.25 18.62
N LEU A 97 1.68 19.42 18.15
CA LEU A 97 1.49 19.06 16.76
C LEU A 97 0.12 19.62 16.30
N ARG A 98 -0.06 19.91 15.01
CA ARG A 98 -1.40 20.16 14.45
C ARG A 98 -1.55 19.57 13.07
N ARG A 99 -2.79 19.21 12.74
CA ARG A 99 -3.24 18.78 11.43
C ARG A 99 -4.17 19.82 10.83
N LEU A 100 -3.77 20.42 9.71
CA LEU A 100 -4.62 21.22 8.84
C LEU A 100 -5.34 20.29 7.86
N SER A 101 -6.55 20.65 7.45
CA SER A 101 -7.30 19.89 6.45
C SER A 101 -8.17 20.78 5.56
N THR A 102 -8.56 20.26 4.41
CA THR A 102 -9.57 20.90 3.56
C THR A 102 -10.91 20.97 4.30
N ARG A 103 -11.58 22.12 4.21
CA ARG A 103 -13.03 22.23 4.50
C ARG A 103 -13.75 22.08 3.17
N GLY A 104 -13.85 20.82 2.72
CA GLY A 104 -14.34 20.49 1.38
C GLY A 104 -15.87 20.42 1.28
N VAL A 105 -16.37 20.45 0.04
CA VAL A 105 -17.74 20.03 -0.28
C VAL A 105 -17.86 18.55 0.04
N LEU A 106 -18.87 18.17 0.84
CA LEU A 106 -19.15 16.77 1.17
C LEU A 106 -19.25 15.94 -0.12
N GLY A 107 -18.47 14.85 -0.19
CA GLY A 107 -18.48 13.93 -1.33
C GLY A 107 -17.54 14.28 -2.50
N GLY A 108 -16.78 15.38 -2.43
CA GLY A 108 -15.76 15.69 -3.45
C GLY A 108 -14.55 14.73 -3.43
N PRO A 109 -13.77 14.63 -4.51
CA PRO A 109 -12.67 13.66 -4.62
C PRO A 109 -11.52 13.91 -3.63
N LEU A 110 -11.34 15.15 -3.16
CA LEU A 110 -10.36 15.55 -2.15
C LEU A 110 -10.98 15.75 -0.75
N HIS A 111 -12.26 15.42 -0.58
CA HIS A 111 -12.90 15.37 0.73
C HIS A 111 -12.40 14.14 1.49
N ILE A 112 -11.97 14.34 2.73
CA ILE A 112 -11.53 13.28 3.62
C ILE A 112 -12.64 13.04 4.65
N PRO A 113 -13.43 11.96 4.51
CA PRO A 113 -14.45 11.65 5.50
C PRO A 113 -13.80 11.25 6.83
N TYR A 114 -14.53 11.45 7.91
CA TYR A 114 -14.16 10.95 9.23
C TYR A 114 -15.04 9.76 9.60
N THR A 115 -14.46 8.82 10.33
CA THR A 115 -15.14 7.64 10.81
C THR A 115 -14.97 7.48 12.31
N PHE A 116 -16.05 7.06 12.98
CA PHE A 116 -16.03 6.70 14.39
C PHE A 116 -15.48 5.29 14.57
N TYR A 117 -14.61 5.13 15.55
CA TYR A 117 -14.13 3.85 16.04
C TYR A 117 -14.56 3.66 17.48
N TRP A 118 -14.79 2.42 17.87
CA TRP A 118 -15.11 2.05 19.24
C TRP A 118 -14.27 0.86 19.68
N TRP A 119 -13.93 0.83 20.96
CA TRP A 119 -13.11 -0.22 21.55
C TRP A 119 -13.93 -1.47 21.83
N ASP A 120 -13.62 -2.56 21.13
CA ASP A 120 -14.12 -3.92 21.33
C ASP A 120 -12.96 -4.83 21.74
N ASP A 121 -12.56 -4.72 23.00
CA ASP A 121 -11.42 -5.41 23.62
C ASP A 121 -11.07 -6.77 22.97
N PRO A 122 -9.85 -6.97 22.42
CA PRO A 122 -8.68 -6.08 22.45
C PRO A 122 -8.47 -5.24 21.17
N CYS A 123 -9.52 -4.93 20.40
CA CYS A 123 -9.35 -4.21 19.13
C CYS A 123 -10.30 -3.03 18.93
N TRP A 124 -9.87 -2.07 18.10
CA TRP A 124 -10.73 -0.99 17.63
C TRP A 124 -11.57 -1.47 16.45
N ARG A 125 -12.88 -1.23 16.49
CA ARG A 125 -13.80 -1.52 15.39
C ARG A 125 -14.36 -0.24 14.80
N GLU A 126 -14.44 -0.23 13.47
CA GLU A 126 -15.10 0.83 12.72
C GLU A 126 -16.60 0.80 12.97
N TYR A 127 -17.21 1.97 13.14
CA TYR A 127 -18.65 2.13 13.22
C TYR A 127 -19.26 2.09 11.81
N GLN A 128 -19.70 0.91 11.37
CA GLN A 128 -20.47 0.81 10.13
C GLN A 128 -21.91 1.25 10.37
N VAL A 129 -22.33 2.35 9.75
CA VAL A 129 -23.76 2.68 9.64
C VAL A 129 -24.38 1.62 8.74
N GLY A 130 -25.24 0.77 9.30
CA GLY A 130 -25.80 -0.38 8.60
C GLY A 130 -26.40 -0.01 7.26
N ALA A 131 -25.86 -0.59 6.18
CA ALA A 131 -26.52 -0.70 4.90
C ALA A 131 -27.74 -1.62 5.07
N GLY A 132 -28.88 -1.06 5.45
CA GLY A 132 -30.10 -1.84 5.67
C GLY A 132 -31.02 -1.23 6.72
N ARG A 133 -31.60 -0.07 6.42
CA ARG A 133 -32.94 0.40 6.83
C ARG A 133 -33.12 1.81 6.28
N THR A 134 -33.85 1.91 5.17
CA THR A 134 -34.65 3.09 4.87
C THR A 134 -35.65 3.26 6.01
N ALA A 135 -35.26 4.00 7.06
CA ALA A 135 -36.19 4.44 8.09
C ALA A 135 -36.80 5.77 7.63
N GLY A 136 -37.83 5.66 6.79
CA GLY A 136 -38.90 6.64 6.81
C GLY A 136 -39.59 6.55 8.17
N GLY A 137 -39.67 7.67 8.88
CA GLY A 137 -40.24 7.72 10.22
C GLY A 137 -39.58 8.80 11.04
N ALA A 138 -39.99 10.04 10.81
CA ALA A 138 -39.75 11.13 11.74
C ALA A 138 -40.29 10.79 13.14
N PRO A 139 -39.62 11.25 14.20
CA PRO A 139 -40.30 11.86 15.30
C PRO A 139 -39.95 13.34 15.31
N SER A 140 -40.98 14.13 15.02
CA SER A 140 -41.07 15.52 15.43
C SER A 140 -40.73 15.65 16.91
N GLN A 141 -39.67 16.40 17.24
CA GLN A 141 -39.71 17.57 18.13
C GLN A 141 -38.30 18.05 18.48
N GLY A 142 -37.98 19.25 17.99
CA GLY A 142 -37.16 20.26 18.68
C GLY A 142 -35.73 19.90 19.07
N ALA A 143 -34.81 19.89 18.10
CA ALA A 143 -33.42 20.27 18.38
C ALA A 143 -32.89 21.08 17.20
N LYS A 144 -32.53 22.34 17.47
CA LYS A 144 -32.03 23.30 16.50
C LYS A 144 -30.78 22.71 15.80
N GLU A 145 -30.80 22.71 14.48
CA GLU A 145 -29.64 22.47 13.63
C GLU A 145 -28.52 23.44 14.02
N ALA A 146 -27.37 22.91 14.44
CA ALA A 146 -26.14 23.67 14.55
C ALA A 146 -25.33 23.48 13.26
N LYS A 147 -25.19 24.57 12.51
CA LYS A 147 -24.24 24.73 11.40
C LYS A 147 -22.80 24.46 11.86
N PRO A 148 -21.90 24.04 10.95
CA PRO A 148 -20.49 23.84 11.27
C PRO A 148 -19.72 25.15 11.11
N GLU A 149 -19.37 25.80 12.21
CA GLU A 149 -18.28 26.78 12.31
C GLU A 149 -17.33 26.26 13.41
N ALA A 150 -16.10 25.93 13.04
CA ALA A 150 -14.90 26.74 13.25
C ALA A 150 -14.35 26.64 14.69
N ALA A 151 -13.03 26.51 14.79
CA ALA A 151 -12.22 26.57 16.00
C ALA A 151 -12.48 25.51 17.09
N ALA A 152 -11.44 24.69 17.29
CA ALA A 152 -10.90 24.31 18.59
C ALA A 152 -11.75 24.68 19.82
N SER A 153 -12.47 23.69 20.36
CA SER A 153 -12.71 23.52 21.79
C SER A 153 -13.40 22.17 21.98
N GLN A 154 -12.64 21.13 22.31
CA GLN A 154 -13.22 19.96 22.95
C GLN A 154 -12.47 19.74 24.26
N GLN A 155 -13.07 20.31 25.30
CA GLN A 155 -12.79 20.04 26.70
C GLN A 155 -13.05 18.55 27.05
N PRO A 156 -12.43 18.06 28.13
CA PRO A 156 -12.45 16.64 28.49
C PRO A 156 -13.75 16.24 29.20
N ALA A 157 -14.09 14.95 29.06
CA ALA A 157 -14.99 14.12 29.87
C ALA A 157 -16.14 14.81 30.64
N VAL A 158 -17.40 14.45 30.30
CA VAL A 158 -18.53 14.57 31.25
C VAL A 158 -19.36 13.28 31.25
N GLN A 159 -19.59 12.80 32.47
CA GLN A 159 -20.41 11.65 32.89
C GLN A 159 -21.91 11.90 32.71
N GLU A 160 -22.65 10.85 32.35
CA GLU A 160 -24.06 10.51 32.71
C GLU A 160 -24.48 9.35 31.76
N SER A 161 -25.21 8.28 32.08
CA SER A 161 -25.91 7.79 33.26
C SER A 161 -25.90 6.24 33.21
N GLN A 162 -26.04 5.61 34.39
CA GLN A 162 -26.27 4.21 34.73
C GLN A 162 -26.19 3.09 33.65
N GLY A 163 -25.23 2.17 33.84
CA GLY A 163 -25.41 0.74 33.50
C GLY A 163 -24.69 0.20 32.26
N MET A 164 -24.20 1.05 31.35
CA MET A 164 -23.50 0.60 30.14
C MET A 164 -22.02 1.00 30.23
N ARG A 165 -21.09 0.03 30.27
CA ARG A 165 -19.65 0.31 30.15
C ARG A 165 -19.46 1.20 28.92
N GLN A 166 -19.08 2.47 29.12
CA GLN A 166 -18.77 3.37 28.02
C GLN A 166 -17.59 2.78 27.25
N LYS A 167 -17.85 2.21 26.07
CA LYS A 167 -16.78 1.76 25.18
C LYS A 167 -16.02 3.01 24.73
N ALA A 168 -14.69 3.02 24.86
CA ALA A 168 -13.88 4.13 24.39
C ALA A 168 -14.16 4.40 22.91
N ARG A 169 -14.28 5.67 22.52
CA ARG A 169 -14.59 6.09 21.14
C ARG A 169 -13.51 7.03 20.63
N LYS A 170 -13.21 6.91 19.34
CA LYS A 170 -12.30 7.82 18.62
C LYS A 170 -12.92 8.25 17.31
N LEU A 171 -12.64 9.48 16.91
CA LEU A 171 -12.96 9.98 15.57
C LEU A 171 -11.65 10.15 14.81
N ARG A 172 -11.53 9.51 13.65
CA ARG A 172 -10.31 9.59 12.82
C ARG A 172 -10.66 9.81 11.35
N PRO A 173 -9.83 10.55 10.59
CA PRO A 173 -10.01 10.65 9.16
C PRO A 173 -9.77 9.30 8.48
N VAL A 174 -10.43 9.07 7.34
CA VAL A 174 -10.15 7.92 6.49
C VAL A 174 -8.85 8.21 5.72
N PHE A 175 -7.82 7.40 5.96
CA PHE A 175 -6.55 7.52 5.25
C PHE A 175 -6.74 7.30 3.75
N ARG A 176 -6.06 8.11 2.94
CA ARG A 176 -5.95 7.92 1.49
C ARG A 176 -4.50 8.15 1.10
N ALA A 177 -3.80 7.13 0.57
CA ALA A 177 -2.45 7.34 0.07
C ALA A 177 -2.40 8.34 -1.08
N LEU A 178 -1.23 8.97 -1.22
CA LEU A 178 -0.94 9.92 -2.30
C LEU A 178 -1.32 9.36 -3.67
N VAL A 179 -0.95 8.11 -3.98
CA VAL A 179 -1.22 7.49 -5.28
C VAL A 179 -2.71 7.42 -5.63
N THR A 180 -3.60 7.33 -4.63
CA THR A 180 -5.05 7.33 -4.84
C THR A 180 -5.59 8.74 -5.03
N MET A 181 -4.91 9.75 -4.49
CA MET A 181 -5.30 11.16 -4.60
C MET A 181 -4.73 11.85 -5.83
N LEU A 182 -3.58 11.42 -6.35
CA LEU A 182 -2.85 12.03 -7.47
C LEU A 182 -3.71 12.41 -8.68
N PRO A 183 -4.66 11.57 -9.16
CA PRO A 183 -5.51 11.94 -10.30
C PRO A 183 -6.35 13.22 -10.11
N HIS A 184 -6.54 13.63 -8.86
CA HIS A 184 -7.35 14.78 -8.46
C HIS A 184 -6.51 15.98 -8.01
N LEU A 185 -5.19 15.82 -7.88
CA LEU A 185 -4.25 16.85 -7.46
C LEU A 185 -3.53 17.41 -8.69
N ARG A 186 -3.75 18.69 -8.99
CA ARG A 186 -3.17 19.40 -10.15
C ARG A 186 -2.26 20.55 -9.75
N SER A 187 -2.03 20.75 -8.45
CA SER A 187 -1.02 21.68 -7.92
C SER A 187 0.42 21.17 -8.04
N PHE A 188 0.63 19.92 -8.50
CA PHE A 188 1.96 19.34 -8.60
C PHE A 188 2.72 19.93 -9.78
N PRO A 189 3.88 20.57 -9.56
CA PRO A 189 4.87 20.71 -10.61
C PRO A 189 5.34 19.29 -10.96
N GLU A 190 5.36 18.94 -12.24
CA GLU A 190 5.85 17.64 -12.76
C GLU A 190 7.30 17.32 -12.32
N THR A 191 8.01 18.25 -11.68
CA THR A 191 9.45 18.23 -11.47
C THR A 191 9.93 18.16 -10.01
N CYS A 192 9.05 18.20 -9.01
CA CYS A 192 9.52 18.44 -7.62
C CYS A 192 9.84 17.21 -6.77
N PHE A 193 9.69 15.96 -7.25
CA PHE A 193 10.10 14.80 -6.44
C PHE A 193 10.90 13.73 -7.15
N TRP A 194 10.88 13.62 -8.48
CA TRP A 194 11.50 12.49 -9.15
C TRP A 194 12.07 12.90 -10.50
N GLY A 195 13.20 12.29 -10.84
CA GLY A 195 13.93 12.52 -12.09
C GLY A 195 13.00 12.46 -13.29
N SER A 196 13.35 13.28 -14.29
CA SER A 196 12.60 13.49 -15.52
C SER A 196 11.94 12.21 -16.04
N PRO A 197 10.69 12.26 -16.52
CA PRO A 197 10.15 11.18 -17.29
C PRO A 197 11.01 11.07 -18.55
N THR A 198 11.87 10.06 -18.64
CA THR A 198 12.42 9.63 -19.92
C THR A 198 11.27 9.03 -20.71
N GLY A 199 10.47 9.91 -21.32
CA GLY A 199 9.59 9.59 -22.43
C GLY A 199 10.45 9.25 -23.63
N LEU A 200 11.02 8.04 -23.63
CA LEU A 200 11.54 7.45 -24.84
C LEU A 200 10.34 6.89 -25.62
N PRO A 201 10.27 7.12 -26.95
CA PRO A 201 9.21 6.56 -27.77
C PRO A 201 9.22 5.03 -27.66
N PRO A 202 8.06 4.35 -27.64
CA PRO A 202 8.02 2.90 -27.68
C PRO A 202 8.66 2.44 -28.99
N MET A 203 9.80 1.76 -28.90
CA MET A 203 10.32 1.04 -30.06
C MET A 203 9.39 -0.14 -30.34
N GLN A 204 8.89 -0.21 -31.58
CA GLN A 204 8.17 -1.36 -32.12
C GLN A 204 9.14 -2.52 -32.35
N ASP A 205 9.63 -3.12 -31.27
CA ASP A 205 10.13 -4.48 -31.32
C ASP A 205 9.03 -5.40 -30.83
N SER A 206 8.33 -6.07 -31.76
CA SER A 206 7.11 -6.85 -31.50
C SER A 206 7.29 -8.02 -30.51
N GLN A 207 8.52 -8.30 -30.10
CA GLN A 207 8.90 -9.44 -29.27
C GLN A 207 8.66 -9.22 -27.76
N TYR A 208 8.78 -7.98 -27.27
CA TYR A 208 8.71 -7.65 -25.83
C TYR A 208 7.55 -6.70 -25.49
N PRO A 209 7.10 -6.61 -24.23
CA PRO A 209 6.03 -5.70 -23.85
C PRO A 209 6.38 -4.25 -24.18
N THR A 210 5.45 -3.52 -24.80
CA THR A 210 5.62 -2.11 -25.19
C THR A 210 5.87 -1.16 -24.02
N THR A 211 5.54 -1.59 -22.80
CA THR A 211 5.81 -0.84 -21.57
C THR A 211 7.26 -0.95 -21.11
N TRP A 212 8.09 -1.81 -21.71
CA TRP A 212 9.49 -1.96 -21.33
C TRP A 212 10.33 -0.76 -21.77
N ALA A 213 11.21 -0.30 -20.89
CA ALA A 213 12.22 0.70 -21.23
C ALA A 213 13.32 0.08 -22.10
N SER A 214 14.03 0.91 -22.86
CA SER A 214 15.23 0.50 -23.58
C SER A 214 16.27 -0.09 -22.61
N MET A 215 16.92 -1.17 -23.03
CA MET A 215 17.90 -1.89 -22.25
C MET A 215 19.10 -2.20 -23.13
N ASP A 216 20.29 -1.86 -22.63
CA ASP A 216 21.56 -2.22 -23.25
C ASP A 216 21.63 -3.75 -23.43
N PRO A 217 21.95 -4.26 -24.64
CA PRO A 217 22.05 -5.70 -24.89
C PRO A 217 23.07 -6.45 -24.01
N SER A 218 24.06 -5.78 -23.43
CA SER A 218 25.05 -6.37 -22.52
C SER A 218 24.53 -6.61 -21.09
N MET A 219 23.40 -6.00 -20.72
CA MET A 219 22.81 -6.18 -19.39
C MET A 219 21.91 -7.41 -19.35
N ASP A 220 22.10 -8.25 -18.31
CA ASP A 220 21.23 -9.42 -18.07
C ASP A 220 19.79 -9.00 -17.73
N PHE A 221 19.65 -7.94 -16.93
CA PHE A 221 18.36 -7.38 -16.52
C PHE A 221 18.50 -5.93 -16.09
N ILE A 222 17.38 -5.20 -16.10
CA ILE A 222 17.22 -3.90 -15.42
C ILE A 222 15.98 -3.88 -14.53
N GLN A 223 15.99 -2.98 -13.55
CA GLN A 223 14.82 -2.65 -12.73
C GLN A 223 14.41 -1.20 -13.03
N VAL A 224 13.18 -1.03 -13.50
CA VAL A 224 12.63 0.28 -13.85
C VAL A 224 11.60 0.67 -12.80
N ASN A 225 11.89 1.69 -12.00
CA ASN A 225 10.93 2.21 -11.03
C ASN A 225 9.72 2.80 -11.75
N LEU A 226 8.53 2.38 -11.34
CA LEU A 226 7.29 2.95 -11.84
C LEU A 226 7.04 4.29 -11.15
N SER A 227 6.60 5.26 -11.93
CA SER A 227 6.10 6.54 -11.39
C SER A 227 4.73 6.34 -10.73
N LEU A 228 4.39 7.21 -9.78
CA LEU A 228 3.12 7.13 -9.03
C LEU A 228 1.89 7.44 -9.90
N ASP A 229 2.06 8.13 -11.02
CA ASP A 229 1.02 8.39 -12.02
C ASP A 229 0.83 7.23 -13.01
N ASP A 230 1.72 6.23 -13.00
CA ASP A 230 1.55 5.01 -13.80
C ASP A 230 0.34 4.22 -13.27
N ARG A 231 -0.63 3.95 -14.15
CA ARG A 231 -1.81 3.12 -13.84
C ARG A 231 -1.44 1.75 -13.28
N THR A 232 -0.31 1.20 -13.74
CA THR A 232 0.25 -0.06 -13.27
C THR A 232 0.62 0.01 -11.79
N TYR A 233 1.18 1.14 -11.33
CA TYR A 233 1.48 1.35 -9.92
C TYR A 233 0.19 1.27 -9.10
N LEU A 234 -0.87 1.99 -9.51
CA LEU A 234 -2.15 2.01 -8.79
C LEU A 234 -2.78 0.61 -8.68
N ILE A 235 -2.75 -0.18 -9.76
CA ILE A 235 -3.25 -1.56 -9.74
C ILE A 235 -2.45 -2.42 -8.75
N ILE A 236 -1.11 -2.31 -8.77
CA ILE A 236 -0.24 -3.07 -7.85
C ILE A 236 -0.45 -2.64 -6.41
N HIS A 237 -0.61 -1.34 -6.16
CA HIS A 237 -0.94 -0.80 -4.84
C HIS A 237 -2.24 -1.40 -4.30
N GLN A 238 -3.28 -1.48 -5.13
CA GLN A 238 -4.56 -2.10 -4.75
C GLN A 238 -4.41 -3.62 -4.48
N LEU A 239 -3.69 -4.35 -5.34
CA LEU A 239 -3.43 -5.78 -5.14
C LEU A 239 -2.66 -6.07 -3.84
N PHE A 240 -1.64 -5.25 -3.55
CA PHE A 240 -0.85 -5.35 -2.33
C PHE A 240 -1.70 -5.06 -1.08
N HIS A 241 -2.41 -3.93 -1.08
CA HIS A 241 -3.22 -3.49 0.05
C HIS A 241 -4.55 -4.22 0.22
N HIS A 242 -4.94 -5.07 -0.74
CA HIS A 242 -6.10 -5.94 -0.60
C HIS A 242 -5.97 -6.89 0.62
N THR A 243 -4.74 -7.27 0.98
CA THR A 243 -4.51 -8.17 2.12
C THR A 243 -3.49 -7.67 3.15
N LEU A 244 -2.69 -6.64 2.82
CA LEU A 244 -1.81 -5.94 3.76
C LEU A 244 -2.40 -4.57 4.10
N PRO A 245 -2.84 -4.32 5.35
CA PRO A 245 -3.50 -3.06 5.70
C PRO A 245 -2.61 -1.83 5.44
N GLU A 246 -3.13 -0.87 4.70
CA GLU A 246 -2.44 0.37 4.30
C GLU A 246 -2.04 1.27 5.48
N LEU A 247 -2.73 1.12 6.62
CA LEU A 247 -2.37 1.79 7.88
C LEU A 247 -1.17 1.14 8.61
N LYS A 248 -0.86 -0.12 8.30
CA LYS A 248 0.20 -0.91 8.97
C LYS A 248 1.42 -1.13 8.09
N TYR A 249 1.27 -1.05 6.77
CA TYR A 249 2.35 -1.25 5.81
C TYR A 249 2.36 -0.10 4.80
N GLN A 250 3.55 0.40 4.50
CA GLN A 250 3.77 1.44 3.50
C GLN A 250 4.50 0.84 2.30
N LEU A 251 3.88 0.89 1.12
CA LEU A 251 4.56 0.61 -0.14
C LEU A 251 5.52 1.77 -0.46
N LEU A 252 6.81 1.46 -0.59
CA LEU A 252 7.87 2.46 -0.83
C LEU A 252 8.14 2.63 -2.32
N SER A 253 8.23 1.52 -3.05
CA SER A 253 8.45 1.54 -4.50
C SER A 253 7.91 0.29 -5.17
N VAL A 254 7.64 0.44 -6.47
CA VAL A 254 7.34 -0.67 -7.38
C VAL A 254 8.31 -0.59 -8.54
N SER A 255 9.13 -1.63 -8.72
CA SER A 255 10.12 -1.69 -9.79
C SER A 255 9.75 -2.81 -10.76
N ARG A 256 9.56 -2.48 -12.04
CA ARG A 256 9.38 -3.48 -13.10
C ARG A 256 10.71 -4.15 -13.39
N VAL A 257 10.75 -5.47 -13.32
CA VAL A 257 11.92 -6.25 -13.72
C VAL A 257 11.83 -6.51 -15.22
N GLN A 258 12.91 -6.20 -15.93
CA GLN A 258 13.04 -6.45 -17.36
C GLN A 258 14.25 -7.36 -17.59
N ASN A 259 13.98 -8.64 -17.87
CA ASN A 259 14.99 -9.64 -18.19
C ASN A 259 14.54 -10.38 -19.45
N ARG A 260 15.20 -10.12 -20.58
CA ARG A 260 14.81 -10.66 -21.90
C ARG A 260 14.88 -12.19 -21.92
N PHE A 261 15.95 -12.77 -21.37
CA PHE A 261 16.14 -14.22 -21.36
C PHE A 261 15.07 -14.95 -20.54
N LEU A 262 14.76 -14.47 -19.35
CA LEU A 262 13.71 -15.06 -18.51
C LEU A 262 12.32 -14.88 -19.15
N TRP A 263 12.08 -13.73 -19.78
CA TRP A 263 10.83 -13.47 -20.49
C TRP A 263 10.64 -14.42 -21.68
N ASP A 264 11.67 -14.66 -22.47
CA ASP A 264 11.62 -15.58 -23.61
C ASP A 264 11.37 -17.02 -23.17
N LYS A 265 12.03 -17.48 -22.08
CA LYS A 265 11.74 -18.79 -21.45
C LYS A 265 10.27 -18.88 -21.05
N TYR A 266 9.80 -17.89 -20.31
CA TYR A 266 8.42 -17.81 -19.83
C TYR A 266 7.40 -17.82 -20.98
N LYS A 267 7.61 -16.99 -22.01
CA LYS A 267 6.74 -16.90 -23.19
C LYS A 267 6.68 -18.22 -23.94
N ARG A 268 7.82 -18.86 -24.19
CA ARG A 268 7.85 -20.17 -24.88
C ARG A 268 7.14 -21.25 -24.07
N LYS A 269 7.33 -21.28 -22.74
CA LYS A 269 6.60 -22.21 -21.86
C LYS A 269 5.09 -21.93 -21.91
N LYS A 270 4.68 -20.67 -21.90
CA LYS A 270 3.26 -20.28 -22.03
C LYS A 270 2.66 -20.74 -23.36
N GLU A 271 3.33 -20.50 -24.47
CA GLU A 271 2.89 -20.95 -25.81
C GLU A 271 2.75 -22.47 -25.86
N TYR A 272 3.72 -23.20 -25.29
CA TYR A 272 3.66 -24.66 -25.18
C TYR A 272 2.46 -25.14 -24.35
N MET A 273 2.20 -24.52 -23.20
CA MET A 273 1.07 -24.89 -22.34
C MET A 273 -0.29 -24.52 -22.95
N CYS A 274 -0.35 -23.53 -23.83
CA CYS A 274 -1.60 -23.06 -24.47
C CYS A 274 -1.89 -23.69 -25.85
N ARG A 275 -1.08 -24.64 -26.33
CA ARG A 275 -1.18 -25.18 -27.70
C ARG A 275 -2.44 -25.98 -28.03
N ASN A 276 -3.16 -26.48 -27.01
CA ASN A 276 -4.35 -27.31 -27.19
C ASN A 276 -5.62 -26.53 -26.78
N PRO A 277 -6.41 -26.01 -27.74
CA PRO A 277 -7.61 -25.23 -27.47
C PRO A 277 -8.84 -26.05 -27.04
N VAL A 278 -8.76 -27.39 -27.08
CA VAL A 278 -9.86 -28.31 -26.73
C VAL A 278 -10.10 -28.41 -25.21
N GLU A 279 -9.18 -27.86 -24.38
CA GLU A 279 -9.41 -27.68 -22.94
C GLU A 279 -10.13 -26.33 -22.68
N GLU A 280 -11.41 -26.30 -23.02
CA GLU A 280 -12.33 -25.17 -23.22
C GLU A 280 -12.64 -24.26 -21.98
N GLU A 281 -11.73 -24.15 -21.00
CA GLU A 281 -11.88 -23.25 -19.84
C GLU A 281 -10.62 -22.38 -19.58
N GLN A 282 -10.11 -21.76 -20.65
CA GLN A 282 -8.94 -20.87 -20.68
C GLN A 282 -9.12 -19.52 -19.97
N ARG A 283 -9.45 -19.52 -18.67
CA ARG A 283 -9.43 -18.31 -17.82
C ARG A 283 -8.44 -18.38 -16.64
N GLY A 284 -7.67 -19.46 -16.49
CA GLY A 284 -6.91 -19.71 -15.26
C GLY A 284 -5.42 -20.07 -15.35
N HIS A 285 -4.84 -20.24 -16.55
CA HIS A 285 -3.48 -20.78 -16.67
C HIS A 285 -2.38 -19.82 -16.23
N GLU A 286 -2.55 -18.52 -16.43
CA GLU A 286 -1.62 -17.49 -15.94
C GLU A 286 -2.26 -16.74 -14.77
N ARG A 287 -1.52 -16.58 -13.67
CA ARG A 287 -1.92 -15.77 -12.52
C ARG A 287 -0.82 -14.79 -12.14
N HIS A 288 -1.23 -13.65 -11.58
CA HIS A 288 -0.33 -12.77 -10.85
C HIS A 288 -0.35 -13.17 -9.38
N LEU A 289 0.79 -13.65 -8.89
CA LEU A 289 0.92 -14.15 -7.52
C LEU A 289 2.13 -13.53 -6.82
N PHE A 290 2.06 -13.47 -5.50
CA PHE A 290 3.10 -12.91 -4.65
C PHE A 290 4.14 -13.97 -4.26
N HIS A 291 5.39 -13.56 -4.13
CA HIS A 291 6.48 -14.34 -3.56
C HIS A 291 7.30 -13.45 -2.62
N GLY A 292 7.32 -13.78 -1.33
CA GLY A 292 8.12 -13.07 -0.35
C GLY A 292 9.52 -13.65 -0.24
N THR A 293 10.52 -12.77 -0.15
CA THR A 293 11.92 -13.17 -0.07
C THR A 293 12.73 -12.18 0.74
N ALA A 294 13.93 -12.58 1.14
CA ALA A 294 14.87 -11.71 1.83
C ALA A 294 15.66 -10.86 0.83
N GLY A 295 16.16 -9.69 1.28
CA GLY A 295 16.83 -8.71 0.43
C GLY A 295 18.03 -9.28 -0.34
N GLU A 296 18.78 -10.19 0.28
CA GLU A 296 19.95 -10.84 -0.34
C GLU A 296 19.60 -11.69 -1.58
N ALA A 297 18.36 -12.20 -1.66
CA ALA A 297 17.93 -13.04 -2.77
C ALA A 297 17.38 -12.24 -3.96
N VAL A 298 17.01 -10.96 -3.76
CA VAL A 298 16.34 -10.12 -4.77
C VAL A 298 17.14 -10.04 -6.07
N ARG A 299 18.44 -9.71 -5.98
CA ARG A 299 19.31 -9.59 -7.16
C ARG A 299 19.45 -10.93 -7.89
N GLY A 300 19.57 -12.02 -7.13
CA GLY A 300 19.64 -13.38 -7.67
C GLY A 300 18.39 -13.75 -8.45
N ILE A 301 17.21 -13.48 -7.89
CA ILE A 301 15.91 -13.75 -8.54
C ILE A 301 15.73 -12.90 -9.80
N CYS A 302 16.07 -11.61 -9.78
CA CYS A 302 15.97 -10.75 -10.97
C CYS A 302 16.88 -11.22 -12.11
N LYS A 303 18.09 -11.71 -11.79
CA LYS A 303 19.06 -12.16 -12.79
C LYS A 303 18.77 -13.57 -13.31
N HIS A 304 18.51 -14.51 -12.40
CA HIS A 304 18.47 -15.95 -12.69
C HIS A 304 17.06 -16.55 -12.68
N GLY A 305 16.06 -15.79 -12.26
CA GLY A 305 14.71 -16.28 -12.04
C GLY A 305 14.58 -17.04 -10.72
N PHE A 306 13.41 -17.62 -10.49
CA PHE A 306 13.17 -18.47 -9.33
C PHE A 306 13.74 -19.87 -9.59
N ASP A 307 14.48 -20.41 -8.61
CA ASP A 307 15.03 -21.76 -8.67
C ASP A 307 14.33 -22.68 -7.66
N PRO A 308 13.46 -23.60 -8.13
CA PRO A 308 12.79 -24.59 -7.30
C PRO A 308 13.74 -25.42 -6.41
N ARG A 309 15.02 -25.58 -6.80
CA ARG A 309 16.02 -26.34 -6.04
C ARG A 309 16.56 -25.59 -4.83
N LEU A 310 16.40 -24.27 -4.79
CA LEU A 310 16.74 -23.43 -3.65
C LEU A 310 15.58 -23.32 -2.63
N SER A 311 14.44 -23.95 -2.93
CA SER A 311 13.33 -24.08 -2.00
C SER A 311 13.66 -25.01 -0.82
N GLY A 312 13.01 -24.81 0.32
CA GLY A 312 13.17 -25.67 1.51
C GLY A 312 13.81 -25.02 2.73
N LYS A 313 14.17 -23.72 2.69
CA LYS A 313 14.51 -22.95 3.89
C LYS A 313 13.31 -22.78 4.84
N HIS A 314 12.10 -22.89 4.31
CA HIS A 314 10.83 -22.91 5.05
C HIS A 314 10.09 -24.22 4.72
N ALA A 315 9.35 -24.78 5.69
CA ALA A 315 8.74 -26.10 5.60
C ALA A 315 8.02 -26.34 4.25
N ALA A 316 8.55 -27.25 3.45
CA ALA A 316 8.06 -27.55 2.10
C ALA A 316 6.86 -28.51 2.14
N VAL A 317 5.77 -28.08 2.77
CA VAL A 317 4.61 -28.94 3.10
C VAL A 317 3.88 -29.47 1.87
N PHE A 318 3.93 -28.75 0.76
CA PHE A 318 3.15 -29.04 -0.46
C PHE A 318 4.00 -29.44 -1.67
N GLY A 319 5.31 -29.64 -1.46
CA GLY A 319 6.27 -30.06 -2.49
C GLY A 319 7.57 -29.27 -2.45
N LEU A 320 8.63 -29.84 -3.02
CA LEU A 320 9.96 -29.25 -3.15
C LEU A 320 10.02 -28.37 -4.42
N GLY A 321 9.36 -27.22 -4.37
CA GLY A 321 9.29 -26.28 -5.49
C GLY A 321 9.24 -24.81 -5.04
N THR A 322 9.08 -23.89 -5.99
CA THR A 322 8.93 -22.47 -5.71
C THR A 322 7.48 -22.16 -5.32
N TYR A 323 7.30 -21.52 -4.17
CA TYR A 323 5.99 -21.18 -3.60
C TYR A 323 5.55 -19.78 -4.01
N PHE A 324 4.31 -19.65 -4.46
CA PHE A 324 3.64 -18.40 -4.77
C PHE A 324 2.29 -18.34 -4.07
N THR A 325 1.84 -17.14 -3.67
CA THR A 325 0.61 -16.98 -2.89
C THR A 325 -0.33 -15.98 -3.55
N ARG A 326 -1.65 -16.18 -3.37
CA ARG A 326 -2.66 -15.22 -3.84
C ARG A 326 -2.63 -13.92 -3.05
N SER A 327 -2.36 -13.98 -1.75
CA SER A 327 -2.33 -12.81 -0.86
C SER A 327 -0.91 -12.33 -0.58
N ALA A 328 -0.74 -11.02 -0.55
CA ALA A 328 0.50 -10.37 -0.13
C ALA A 328 0.78 -10.62 1.36
N SER A 329 -0.25 -10.72 2.20
CA SER A 329 -0.09 -10.98 3.64
C SER A 329 0.48 -12.36 3.97
N LEU A 330 0.20 -13.38 3.14
CA LEU A 330 0.80 -14.69 3.30
C LEU A 330 2.26 -14.68 2.81
N ALA A 331 2.54 -14.05 1.66
CA ALA A 331 3.90 -13.88 1.17
C ALA A 331 4.79 -13.08 2.16
N ASN A 332 4.22 -12.08 2.83
CA ASN A 332 4.90 -11.25 3.82
C ASN A 332 5.51 -12.07 4.98
N ARG A 333 4.95 -13.24 5.31
CA ARG A 333 5.51 -14.12 6.36
C ARG A 333 6.90 -14.65 6.01
N TYR A 334 7.27 -14.60 4.73
CA TYR A 334 8.57 -15.06 4.20
C TYR A 334 9.48 -13.91 3.75
N ALA A 335 8.98 -12.67 3.77
CA ALA A 335 9.75 -11.48 3.45
C ALA A 335 10.40 -10.93 4.73
N LEU A 336 11.59 -11.43 5.07
CA LEU A 336 12.33 -10.89 6.21
C LEU A 336 12.79 -9.45 5.92
N PRO A 337 12.69 -8.53 6.91
CA PRO A 337 13.18 -7.17 6.74
C PRO A 337 14.70 -7.15 6.62
N ASP A 338 15.22 -6.24 5.80
CA ASP A 338 16.64 -5.88 5.79
C ASP A 338 17.01 -5.05 7.04
N PRO A 339 18.30 -4.73 7.26
CA PRO A 339 18.73 -3.91 8.40
C PRO A 339 18.11 -2.50 8.45
N GLN A 340 17.56 -2.01 7.34
CA GLN A 340 16.86 -0.73 7.23
C GLN A 340 15.34 -0.87 7.46
N GLY A 341 14.85 -2.09 7.71
CA GLY A 341 13.44 -2.40 7.94
C GLY A 341 12.61 -2.56 6.65
N ALA A 342 13.24 -2.65 5.48
CA ALA A 342 12.56 -2.85 4.22
C ALA A 342 12.33 -4.34 3.93
N HIS A 343 11.15 -4.64 3.42
CA HIS A 343 10.70 -5.96 3.01
C HIS A 343 10.51 -6.02 1.49
N TYR A 344 10.61 -7.22 0.92
CA TYR A 344 10.57 -7.44 -0.52
C TYR A 344 9.55 -8.52 -0.91
N LEU A 345 8.61 -8.14 -1.76
CA LEU A 345 7.70 -9.08 -2.44
C LEU A 345 7.91 -8.99 -3.95
N PHE A 346 7.97 -10.13 -4.63
CA PHE A 346 7.75 -10.16 -6.07
C PHE A 346 6.26 -10.36 -6.36
N LEU A 347 5.68 -9.52 -7.22
CA LEU A 347 4.47 -9.86 -7.96
C LEU A 347 4.91 -10.51 -9.28
N SER A 348 4.62 -11.78 -9.45
CA SER A 348 5.14 -12.61 -10.54
C SER A 348 4.03 -13.06 -11.48
N LYS A 349 4.36 -13.24 -12.75
CA LYS A 349 3.50 -13.99 -13.67
C LYS A 349 3.78 -15.48 -13.49
N VAL A 350 2.74 -16.27 -13.27
CA VAL A 350 2.85 -17.69 -12.89
C VAL A 350 1.94 -18.52 -13.77
N LEU A 351 2.50 -19.48 -14.51
CA LEU A 351 1.77 -20.46 -15.31
C LEU A 351 1.34 -21.62 -14.42
N VAL A 352 0.20 -21.48 -13.75
CA VAL A 352 -0.32 -22.47 -12.80
C VAL A 352 -0.93 -23.69 -13.49
N GLY A 353 -1.40 -23.53 -14.74
CA GLY A 353 -1.99 -24.62 -15.53
C GLY A 353 -3.06 -25.43 -14.77
N ARG A 354 -3.11 -26.74 -15.00
CA ARG A 354 -3.86 -27.70 -14.18
C ARG A 354 -3.09 -27.96 -12.90
N TRP A 355 -3.78 -27.91 -11.77
CA TRP A 355 -3.17 -28.16 -10.47
C TRP A 355 -3.69 -29.42 -9.80
N ALA A 356 -2.85 -30.00 -8.95
CA ALA A 356 -3.21 -31.09 -8.05
C ALA A 356 -2.89 -30.73 -6.58
N GLN A 357 -3.46 -31.49 -5.65
CA GLN A 357 -3.15 -31.34 -4.23
C GLN A 357 -1.67 -31.62 -3.96
N GLY A 358 -0.97 -30.65 -3.36
CA GLY A 358 0.45 -30.77 -3.02
C GLY A 358 0.70 -31.69 -1.82
N LYS A 359 1.90 -32.28 -1.79
CA LYS A 359 2.42 -33.13 -0.70
C LYS A 359 3.91 -32.92 -0.55
N ALA A 360 4.43 -33.01 0.68
CA ALA A 360 5.81 -32.64 1.00
C ALA A 360 6.89 -33.41 0.21
N SER A 361 6.62 -34.67 -0.14
CA SER A 361 7.56 -35.54 -0.87
C SER A 361 7.64 -35.25 -2.37
N LEU A 362 6.75 -34.44 -2.93
CA LEU A 362 6.70 -34.20 -4.37
C LEU A 362 7.90 -33.37 -4.83
N ARG A 363 8.57 -33.86 -5.88
CA ARG A 363 9.65 -33.16 -6.60
C ARG A 363 9.24 -32.67 -7.99
N ARG A 364 8.05 -33.07 -8.42
CA ARG A 364 7.36 -32.67 -9.65
C ARG A 364 5.85 -32.85 -9.43
N PRO A 365 4.98 -32.24 -10.24
CA PRO A 365 3.55 -32.49 -10.16
C PRO A 365 3.22 -33.98 -10.38
N PRO A 366 2.11 -34.49 -9.81
CA PRO A 366 1.67 -35.86 -10.05
C PRO A 366 1.23 -36.07 -11.51
N ALA A 367 1.16 -37.34 -11.93
CA ALA A 367 0.60 -37.72 -13.23
C ALA A 367 -0.92 -37.54 -13.25
N LEU A 368 -1.50 -37.20 -14.41
CA LEU A 368 -2.96 -37.14 -14.60
C LEU A 368 -3.58 -38.53 -14.47
N GLN A 369 -2.88 -39.55 -14.97
CA GLN A 369 -3.23 -40.97 -14.86
C GLN A 369 -2.11 -41.70 -14.12
N PRO A 370 -2.24 -41.95 -12.81
CA PRO A 370 -1.18 -42.54 -11.98
C PRO A 370 -0.66 -43.89 -12.49
N ASP A 371 -1.52 -44.67 -13.15
CA ASP A 371 -1.21 -46.03 -13.62
C ASP A 371 -0.58 -46.06 -15.02
N ASN A 372 -0.45 -44.91 -15.69
CA ASN A 372 0.13 -44.81 -17.02
C ASN A 372 1.49 -44.07 -16.98
N PRO A 373 2.62 -44.77 -17.18
CA PRO A 373 3.95 -44.18 -17.16
C PRO A 373 4.19 -43.09 -18.23
N ALA A 374 3.41 -43.11 -19.31
CA ALA A 374 3.46 -42.12 -20.39
C ALA A 374 2.42 -41.00 -20.22
N SER A 375 1.71 -40.96 -19.08
CA SER A 375 0.73 -39.92 -18.78
C SER A 375 1.39 -38.56 -18.66
N ASP A 376 0.72 -37.54 -19.20
CA ASP A 376 1.03 -36.15 -18.90
C ASP A 376 0.94 -35.88 -17.39
N LEU A 377 1.68 -34.86 -16.95
CA LEU A 377 1.63 -34.39 -15.57
C LEU A 377 0.61 -33.26 -15.41
N TYR A 378 0.19 -33.03 -14.18
CA TYR A 378 -0.31 -31.71 -13.80
C TYR A 378 0.79 -30.65 -13.99
N ASP A 379 0.41 -29.38 -14.04
CA ASP A 379 1.34 -28.27 -14.26
C ASP A 379 1.87 -27.70 -12.94
N SER A 380 1.07 -27.75 -11.87
CA SER A 380 1.45 -27.23 -10.55
C SER A 380 0.82 -28.02 -9.40
N CYS A 381 1.28 -27.75 -8.18
CA CYS A 381 0.64 -28.23 -6.95
C CYS A 381 0.05 -27.08 -6.15
N VAL A 382 -0.98 -27.36 -5.34
CA VAL A 382 -1.67 -26.37 -4.51
C VAL A 382 -1.89 -26.84 -3.08
N ASP A 383 -2.14 -25.89 -2.18
CA ASP A 383 -2.54 -26.17 -0.79
C ASP A 383 -3.96 -26.73 -0.68
N ARG A 384 -4.89 -26.27 -1.51
CA ARG A 384 -6.28 -26.77 -1.56
C ARG A 384 -6.81 -26.71 -2.98
N VAL A 385 -7.31 -27.83 -3.50
CA VAL A 385 -7.79 -27.94 -4.90
C VAL A 385 -8.95 -27.00 -5.22
N ALA A 386 -9.95 -26.91 -4.34
CA ALA A 386 -11.18 -26.15 -4.60
C ALA A 386 -10.99 -24.63 -4.57
N ASP A 387 -10.09 -24.11 -3.73
CA ASP A 387 -9.77 -22.68 -3.65
C ASP A 387 -8.30 -22.50 -3.23
N PRO A 388 -7.36 -22.54 -4.19
CA PRO A 388 -5.93 -22.50 -3.88
C PRO A 388 -5.45 -21.14 -3.39
N SER A 389 -4.85 -21.08 -2.21
CA SER A 389 -4.15 -19.87 -1.72
C SER A 389 -2.66 -19.89 -2.04
N ILE A 390 -2.09 -21.08 -2.22
CA ILE A 390 -0.68 -21.31 -2.51
C ILE A 390 -0.56 -22.17 -3.76
N TYR A 391 0.38 -21.79 -4.62
CA TYR A 391 0.77 -22.53 -5.82
C TYR A 391 2.26 -22.88 -5.75
N ILE A 392 2.60 -24.11 -6.09
CA ILE A 392 3.96 -24.65 -6.04
C ILE A 392 4.34 -25.03 -7.47
N LEU A 393 5.37 -24.37 -7.98
CA LEU A 393 5.95 -24.66 -9.30
C LEU A 393 7.24 -25.45 -9.17
N PHE A 394 7.46 -26.36 -10.11
CA PHE A 394 8.64 -27.24 -10.14
C PHE A 394 9.58 -26.90 -11.30
N ASP A 395 9.12 -26.14 -12.29
CA ASP A 395 9.95 -25.64 -13.39
C ASP A 395 10.18 -24.12 -13.29
N SER A 396 11.43 -23.70 -13.48
CA SER A 396 11.81 -22.27 -13.44
C SER A 396 11.22 -21.43 -14.57
N ASP A 397 10.86 -22.04 -15.70
CA ASP A 397 10.30 -21.34 -16.87
C ASP A 397 8.78 -21.13 -16.79
N GLN A 398 8.11 -21.70 -15.78
CA GLN A 398 6.68 -21.46 -15.51
C GLN A 398 6.40 -20.12 -14.83
N CYS A 399 7.43 -19.31 -14.55
CA CYS A 399 7.24 -18.03 -13.88
C CYS A 399 8.20 -16.95 -14.36
N TYR A 400 7.78 -15.70 -14.18
CA TYR A 400 8.57 -14.51 -14.47
C TYR A 400 8.45 -13.52 -13.30
N PRO A 401 9.57 -13.11 -12.66
CA PRO A 401 9.54 -12.06 -11.65
C PRO A 401 9.17 -10.75 -12.34
N TYR A 402 7.93 -10.28 -12.17
CA TYR A 402 7.39 -9.20 -13.00
C TYR A 402 7.62 -7.84 -12.38
N PHE A 403 7.22 -7.67 -11.12
CA PHE A 403 7.47 -6.47 -10.32
C PHE A 403 8.09 -6.83 -8.98
N LEU A 404 9.06 -6.03 -8.54
CA LEU A 404 9.55 -6.01 -7.18
C LEU A 404 8.82 -4.90 -6.41
N LEU A 405 8.17 -5.26 -5.32
CA LEU A 405 7.55 -4.35 -4.38
C LEU A 405 8.47 -4.23 -3.16
N THR A 406 8.94 -3.02 -2.90
CA THR A 406 9.69 -2.69 -1.68
C THR A 406 8.74 -1.95 -0.74
N TYR A 407 8.62 -2.42 0.49
CA TYR A 407 7.67 -1.88 1.46
C TYR A 407 8.23 -1.99 2.86
N ARG A 408 7.60 -1.34 3.83
CA ARG A 408 7.98 -1.46 5.24
C ARG A 408 6.76 -1.51 6.13
N LYS A 409 6.93 -2.05 7.34
CA LYS A 409 5.96 -1.86 8.41
C LYS A 409 6.01 -0.41 8.89
N VAL A 410 4.85 0.14 9.19
CA VAL A 410 4.71 1.49 9.71
C VAL A 410 4.90 1.43 11.22
N GLU A 411 6.02 1.97 11.68
CA GLU A 411 6.32 2.09 13.09
C GLU A 411 5.87 3.47 13.60
N PRO A 412 5.37 3.58 14.85
CA PRO A 412 4.91 4.83 15.43
C PRO A 412 6.10 5.69 15.89
N VAL A 413 7.08 5.91 15.01
CA VAL A 413 8.29 6.68 15.23
C VAL A 413 8.51 7.64 14.08
N ILE A 414 8.74 8.90 14.42
CA ILE A 414 9.05 10.00 13.50
C ILE A 414 10.46 10.48 13.83
N VAL A 415 11.31 10.57 12.81
CA VAL A 415 12.66 11.12 12.94
C VAL A 415 12.72 12.44 12.18
N LEU A 416 13.00 13.52 12.90
CA LEU A 416 13.24 14.84 12.36
C LEU A 416 14.74 15.02 12.20
N ALA A 417 15.18 15.22 10.96
CA ALA A 417 16.57 15.53 10.61
C ALA A 417 16.98 16.91 11.13
#